data_AF-A0A1W9ISW2-F1
#
_entry.id   AF-A0A1W9ISW2-F1
#
_cell.length_a   1.000
_cell.length_b   1.000
_cell.length_c   1.000
_cell.angle_alpha   90.00
_cell.angle_beta   90.00
_cell.angle_gamma   90.00
#
_symmetry.space_group_name_H-M   'P 1'
#
loop_
_entity.id
_entity.type
_entity.pdbx_description
1 polymer ?
#
loop_
_entity_poly.entity_id
_entity_poly.type
_entity_poly.pdbx_seq_one_letter_code
_entity_poly.pdbx_strand_id
1 'polypeptide(L)' 'MRRFSMVDDDDDNFELPDLPIYDKGPPPDCPICGDPMKFIDGDWACVDCNGELLGPETG' A
#
# COMPACT_ATOMS: atom_id res chain seq x y z
N MET A 1 26.53 19.58 -22.95
CA MET A 1 26.25 20.40 -21.75
C MET A 1 24.73 20.50 -21.60
N ARG A 2 24.08 19.99 -20.56
CA ARG A 2 24.38 20.05 -19.13
C ARG A 2 24.04 18.70 -18.48
N ARG A 3 24.98 18.12 -17.71
CA ARG A 3 24.67 17.06 -16.75
C ARG A 3 23.87 17.72 -15.64
N PHE A 4 22.64 17.26 -15.40
CA PHE A 4 21.96 17.53 -14.15
C PHE A 4 22.76 16.80 -13.06
N SER A 5 23.61 17.53 -12.36
CA SER A 5 24.15 17.06 -11.10
C SER A 5 22.97 17.10 -10.14
N MET A 6 22.39 15.94 -9.84
CA MET A 6 21.54 15.83 -8.65
C MET A 6 22.45 16.27 -7.50
N VAL A 7 22.05 17.34 -6.85
CA VAL A 7 22.77 17.91 -5.71
C VAL A 7 22.82 16.81 -4.66
N ASP A 8 24.05 16.45 -4.28
CA ASP A 8 24.37 15.72 -3.07
C ASP A 8 24.09 16.70 -1.92
N ASP A 9 22.81 16.81 -1.56
CA ASP A 9 22.34 17.53 -0.37
C ASP A 9 22.10 16.43 0.67
N ASP A 10 23.09 16.29 1.54
CA ASP A 10 22.99 15.85 2.93
C ASP A 10 22.08 14.64 3.19
N ASP A 11 22.72 13.48 3.41
CA ASP A 11 22.66 12.67 4.65
C ASP A 11 21.36 12.65 5.49
N ASP A 12 20.19 12.91 4.92
CA ASP A 12 18.93 12.67 5.57
C ASP A 12 18.57 11.21 5.30
N ASN A 13 19.37 10.34 5.94
CA ASN A 13 18.99 8.98 6.27
C ASN A 13 17.77 9.07 7.19
N PHE A 14 16.62 9.40 6.61
CA PHE A 14 15.32 9.32 7.25
C PHE A 14 15.06 7.83 7.49
N GLU A 15 15.55 7.31 8.62
CA GLU A 15 15.06 6.04 9.17
C GLU A 15 13.56 6.20 9.37
N LEU A 16 12.76 5.48 8.56
CA LEU A 16 11.33 5.43 8.80
C LEU A 16 11.11 4.89 10.21
N PRO A 17 10.32 5.58 11.06
CA PRO A 17 9.98 5.06 12.36
C PRO A 17 9.19 3.75 12.19
N ASP A 18 9.39 2.81 13.10
CA ASP A 18 8.61 1.57 13.15
C ASP A 18 7.13 1.90 13.30
N LEU A 19 6.31 1.51 12.31
CA LEU A 19 4.88 1.74 12.35
C LEU A 19 4.26 0.75 13.34
N PRO A 20 3.41 1.21 14.29
CA PRO A 20 2.78 0.31 15.24
C PRO A 20 1.98 -0.77 14.50
N ILE A 21 2.34 -2.03 14.72
CA ILE A 21 1.62 -3.19 14.18
C ILE A 21 0.34 -3.34 14.98
N TYR A 22 -0.78 -2.91 14.40
CA TYR A 22 -2.10 -3.13 14.97
C TYR A 22 -2.54 -4.57 14.71
N ASP A 23 -2.79 -5.33 15.78
CA ASP A 23 -3.50 -6.61 15.67
C ASP A 23 -4.95 -6.32 15.26
N LYS A 24 -5.30 -6.66 14.01
CA LYS A 24 -6.65 -6.47 13.45
C LYS A 24 -7.53 -7.72 13.61
N GLY A 25 -7.09 -8.73 14.35
CA GLY A 25 -7.77 -10.02 14.44
C GLY A 25 -7.59 -10.90 13.20
N PRO A 26 -8.43 -11.94 13.02
CA PRO A 26 -8.34 -12.84 11.87
C PRO A 26 -8.75 -12.15 10.56
N PRO A 27 -8.26 -12.64 9.40
CA PRO A 27 -8.64 -12.10 8.10
C PRO A 27 -10.16 -12.22 7.89
N PRO A 28 -10.85 -11.15 7.45
CA PRO A 28 -12.22 -11.24 6.99
C PRO A 28 -12.28 -11.87 5.58
N ASP A 29 -13.45 -12.37 5.19
CA ASP A 29 -13.72 -12.80 3.83
C ASP A 29 -13.98 -11.60 2.90
N CYS A 30 -13.57 -11.70 1.65
CA CYS A 30 -13.82 -10.68 0.64
C CYS A 30 -15.32 -10.57 0.33
N PRO A 31 -15.94 -9.38 0.40
CA PRO A 31 -17.38 -9.23 0.11
C PRO A 31 -17.73 -9.42 -1.37
N ILE A 32 -16.73 -9.50 -2.26
CA ILE A 32 -16.89 -9.65 -3.70
C ILE A 32 -16.80 -11.12 -4.10
N CYS A 33 -15.70 -11.81 -3.75
CA CYS A 33 -15.45 -13.19 -4.16
C CYS A 33 -15.62 -14.24 -3.05
N GLY A 34 -15.66 -13.83 -1.78
CA GLY A 34 -15.74 -14.74 -0.64
C GLY A 34 -14.41 -15.39 -0.23
N ASP A 35 -13.29 -15.07 -0.88
CA ASP A 35 -11.97 -15.55 -0.49
C ASP A 35 -11.41 -14.76 0.70
N PRO A 36 -10.57 -15.38 1.57
CA PRO A 36 -9.98 -14.70 2.71
C PRO A 36 -9.04 -13.56 2.28
N MET A 37 -9.21 -12.38 2.86
CA MET A 37 -8.36 -11.21 2.58
C MET A 37 -6.94 -11.36 3.14
N LYS A 38 -5.99 -10.59 2.60
CA LYS A 38 -4.60 -10.52 3.05
C LYS A 38 -4.32 -9.20 3.77
N PHE A 39 -3.47 -9.24 4.79
CA PHE A 39 -3.04 -8.02 5.47
C PHE A 39 -1.92 -7.37 4.66
N ILE A 40 -2.19 -6.20 4.09
CA ILE A 40 -1.28 -5.47 3.20
C ILE A 40 -1.27 -4.01 3.65
N ASP A 41 -0.07 -3.47 3.88
CA ASP A 41 0.15 -2.04 4.19
C ASP A 41 -0.71 -1.49 5.35
N GLY A 42 -0.99 -2.32 6.36
CA GLY A 42 -1.73 -1.90 7.55
C GLY A 42 -3.24 -2.15 7.53
N ASP A 43 -3.78 -2.72 6.44
CA ASP A 43 -5.22 -3.04 6.33
C ASP A 43 -5.51 -4.37 5.61
N TRP A 44 -6.79 -4.80 5.61
CA TRP A 44 -7.23 -6.02 4.94
C TRP A 44 -7.61 -5.74 3.50
N ALA A 45 -6.91 -6.37 2.55
CA ALA A 45 -7.16 -6.20 1.14
C ALA A 45 -7.32 -7.56 0.43
N CYS A 46 -8.32 -7.66 -0.45
CA CYS A 46 -8.42 -8.77 -1.38
C CYS A 46 -7.50 -8.50 -2.58
N VAL A 47 -6.48 -9.34 -2.76
CA VAL A 47 -5.50 -9.21 -3.85
C VAL A 47 -6.05 -9.58 -5.23
N ASP A 48 -7.06 -10.44 -5.27
CA ASP A 48 -7.66 -10.91 -6.51
C ASP A 48 -8.67 -9.89 -7.03
N CYS A 49 -9.53 -9.37 -6.16
CA CYS A 49 -10.50 -8.34 -6.54
C CYS A 49 -9.91 -6.92 -6.55
N ASN A 50 -8.77 -6.68 -5.90
CA ASN A 50 -8.21 -5.33 -5.67
C ASN A 50 -9.26 -4.33 -5.14
N GLY A 51 -10.17 -4.81 -4.29
CA GLY A 51 -11.27 -4.00 -3.75
C GLY A 51 -12.28 -3.49 -4.80
N GLU A 52 -12.23 -3.99 -6.04
CA GLU A 52 -12.94 -3.47 -7.21
C GLU A 52 -12.72 -1.96 -7.37
N LEU A 53 -11.60 -1.58 -8.01
CA LEU A 53 -11.34 -0.25 -8.56
C LEU A 53 -12.39 0.11 -9.64
N LEU A 54 -13.67 0.15 -9.29
CA LEU A 54 -14.71 0.84 -10.04
C LEU A 54 -14.52 2.36 -9.82
N GLY A 55 -13.40 2.90 -10.30
CA GLY A 55 -13.39 4.31 -10.67
C GLY A 55 -14.36 4.50 -11.85
N PRO A 56 -15.01 5.66 -12.00
CA PRO A 56 -15.77 5.91 -13.22
C PRO A 56 -14.81 5.75 -14.40
N GLU A 57 -15.17 4.87 -15.35
CA GLU A 57 -14.57 4.81 -16.68
C GLU A 57 -14.87 6.17 -17.35
N THR A 58 -14.03 7.19 -17.13
CA THR A 58 -14.15 8.47 -17.84
C THR A 58 -13.67 8.21 -19.27
N GLY A 59 -14.59 7.76 -20.11
CA GLY A 59 -14.50 7.77 -21.57
C GLY A 59 -14.92 9.10 -22.17
#